data_AF-A0A3M1EHG4-F1
#
_entry.id   AF-A0A3M1EHG4-F1
#
_cell.length_a   1.000
_cell.length_b   1.000
_cell.length_c   1.000
_cell.angle_alpha   90.00
_cell.angle_beta   90.00
_cell.angle_gamma   90.00
#
_symmetry.space_group_name_H-M   'P 1'
#
loop_
_entity.id
_entity.type
_entity.pdbx_description
1 polymer ?
#
loop_
_entity_poly.entity_id
_entity_poly.type
_entity_poly.pdbx_seq_one_letter_code
_entity_poly.pdbx_strand_id
1 'polypeptide(L)'
;MDQGSLKAVKMLATGAYQPGEPVPYDEIERYLGELDEAPEPIQKMIRSFKPRMKEMLGMDYYYYAIDPETRETTESIVSLGTKAARRAIEKAGIEPGDIDLIVFGGALMERLICPPTAPMIQAELGIERCGEVSIHSNCTATYKAMQVAYDAIRLGRYETALIVSSTMPSQLFRKEYYNQKKVTLEQGILRWFLCDGAGAMILQADDGHHEGIYLMGTYIESVGTHYEPHMYTEFAASNINLLDNYEAGRHHLNQDLRKVAAVGGPIFLDGSMRMMKEFDLTTEEITYF
;
A
#
# COMPACT_ATOMS: atom_id res chain seq x y z
N MET A 1 13.98 1.65 -36.26
CA MET A 1 13.48 2.12 -34.95
C MET A 1 14.61 2.89 -34.35
N ASP A 2 14.48 4.22 -34.33
CA ASP A 2 15.47 5.11 -33.76
C ASP A 2 15.64 4.72 -32.28
N GLN A 3 16.84 4.28 -31.87
CA GLN A 3 17.14 4.03 -30.47
C GLN A 3 17.39 5.40 -29.83
N GLY A 4 16.30 6.15 -29.63
CA GLY A 4 16.33 7.49 -29.07
C GLY A 4 17.04 7.51 -27.72
N SER A 5 17.70 8.62 -27.41
CA SER A 5 18.23 8.91 -26.08
C SER A 5 17.15 8.72 -25.02
N LEU A 6 17.54 8.21 -23.85
CA LEU A 6 16.64 7.99 -22.72
C LEU A 6 15.95 9.31 -22.34
N LYS A 7 14.63 9.27 -22.13
CA LYS A 7 13.84 10.46 -21.77
C LYS A 7 14.02 10.82 -20.30
N ALA A 8 13.96 12.11 -19.97
CA ALA A 8 13.80 12.53 -18.58
C ALA A 8 12.37 12.18 -18.13
N VAL A 9 12.19 11.84 -16.84
CA VAL A 9 10.88 11.49 -16.29
C VAL A 9 10.54 12.48 -15.17
N LYS A 10 9.54 13.31 -15.43
CA LYS A 10 9.06 14.36 -14.54
C LYS A 10 7.85 13.87 -13.76
N MET A 11 7.80 14.16 -12.46
CA MET A 11 6.58 14.02 -11.66
C MET A 11 5.74 15.28 -11.81
N LEU A 12 4.58 15.15 -12.46
CA LEU A 12 3.67 16.29 -12.68
C LEU A 12 2.90 16.64 -11.40
N ALA A 13 2.33 15.64 -10.75
CA ALA A 13 1.50 15.84 -9.57
C ALA A 13 1.34 14.57 -8.73
N THR A 14 0.92 14.77 -7.49
CA THR A 14 0.47 13.71 -6.57
C THR A 14 -0.93 13.98 -6.03
N GLY A 15 -1.68 12.91 -5.83
CA GLY A 15 -2.99 12.90 -5.21
C GLY A 15 -2.99 11.97 -4.00
N ALA A 16 -3.75 12.31 -2.98
CA ALA A 16 -3.97 11.46 -1.81
C ALA A 16 -5.45 11.50 -1.44
N TYR A 17 -5.98 10.43 -0.89
CA TYR A 17 -7.34 10.34 -0.40
C TYR A 17 -7.42 9.44 0.83
N GLN A 18 -8.05 9.95 1.89
CA GLN A 18 -8.38 9.21 3.09
C GLN A 18 -9.91 9.06 3.21
N PRO A 19 -10.43 7.87 3.55
CA PRO A 19 -11.87 7.66 3.72
C PRO A 19 -12.38 8.23 5.05
N GLY A 20 -13.60 8.78 5.02
CA GLY A 20 -14.31 9.22 6.22
C GLY A 20 -13.60 10.35 6.98
N GLU A 21 -13.96 10.49 8.25
CA GLU A 21 -13.34 11.44 9.18
C GLU A 21 -12.16 10.81 9.93
N PRO A 22 -11.19 11.62 10.42
CA PRO A 22 -10.10 11.12 11.26
C PRO A 22 -10.64 10.41 12.51
N VAL A 23 -10.19 9.18 12.73
CA VAL A 23 -10.61 8.30 13.83
C VAL A 23 -9.55 8.34 14.93
N PRO A 24 -9.84 8.86 16.13
CA PRO A 24 -8.90 8.84 17.25
C PRO A 24 -8.51 7.40 17.63
N TYR A 25 -7.26 7.19 18.06
CA TYR A 25 -6.76 5.86 18.47
C TYR A 25 -7.70 5.12 19.44
N ASP A 26 -8.32 5.84 20.37
CA ASP A 26 -9.19 5.23 21.38
C ASP A 26 -10.50 4.69 20.78
N GLU A 27 -10.92 5.22 19.64
CA GLU A 27 -12.15 4.85 18.92
C GLU A 27 -11.97 3.73 17.88
N ILE A 28 -10.76 3.20 17.67
CA ILE A 28 -10.50 2.14 16.68
C ILE A 28 -11.47 0.95 16.81
N GLU A 29 -11.78 0.53 18.04
CA GLU A 29 -12.67 -0.62 18.30
C GLU A 29 -14.14 -0.34 17.94
N ARG A 30 -14.55 0.93 17.84
CA ARG A 30 -15.88 1.29 17.32
C ARG A 30 -16.02 0.90 15.85
N TYR A 31 -14.94 1.04 15.08
CA TYR A 31 -14.89 0.71 13.65
C TYR A 31 -14.62 -0.77 13.43
N LEU A 32 -13.55 -1.31 14.03
CA LEU A 32 -13.12 -2.69 13.79
C LEU A 32 -13.91 -3.72 14.61
N GLY A 33 -14.59 -3.28 15.67
CA GLY A 33 -15.35 -4.12 16.61
C GLY A 33 -14.48 -4.77 17.68
N GLU A 34 -15.02 -4.93 18.89
CA GLU A 34 -14.28 -5.61 19.97
C GLU A 34 -14.06 -7.10 19.70
N LEU A 35 -12.93 -7.63 20.19
CA LEU A 35 -12.60 -9.05 20.10
C LEU A 35 -13.20 -9.83 21.28
N ASP A 36 -14.52 -9.83 21.38
CA ASP A 36 -15.31 -10.40 22.48
C ASP A 36 -15.39 -11.94 22.48
N GLU A 37 -15.06 -12.61 21.37
CA GLU A 37 -15.01 -14.08 21.25
C GLU A 37 -13.60 -14.66 21.34
N ALA A 38 -12.57 -13.81 21.33
CA ALA A 38 -11.18 -14.21 21.55
C ALA A 38 -10.99 -14.79 22.97
N PRO A 39 -9.93 -15.57 23.25
CA PRO A 39 -9.72 -16.13 24.59
C PRO A 39 -9.61 -15.04 25.66
N GLU A 40 -10.28 -15.20 26.81
CA GLU A 40 -10.30 -14.19 27.89
C GLU A 40 -8.91 -13.67 28.31
N PRO A 41 -7.84 -14.51 28.40
CA PRO A 41 -6.50 -14.02 28.71
C PRO A 41 -6.00 -13.03 27.65
N ILE A 42 -6.27 -13.29 26.37
CA ILE A 42 -5.90 -12.42 25.25
C ILE A 42 -6.68 -11.10 25.31
N GLN A 43 -7.99 -11.15 25.56
CA GLN A 43 -8.80 -9.93 25.74
C GLN A 43 -8.27 -9.03 26.88
N LYS A 44 -7.84 -9.63 28.00
CA LYS A 44 -7.25 -8.89 29.12
C LYS A 44 -5.89 -8.29 28.74
N MET A 45 -5.06 -9.04 28.04
CA MET A 45 -3.77 -8.57 27.54
C MET A 45 -3.95 -7.40 26.56
N ILE A 46 -4.79 -7.53 25.54
CA ILE A 46 -5.10 -6.46 24.58
C ILE A 46 -5.48 -5.17 25.31
N ARG A 47 -6.44 -5.23 26.24
CA ARG A 47 -6.85 -4.05 27.02
C ARG A 47 -5.70 -3.42 27.82
N SER A 48 -4.85 -4.24 28.44
CA SER A 48 -3.71 -3.75 29.21
C SER A 48 -2.57 -3.17 28.35
N PHE A 49 -2.41 -3.65 27.11
CA PHE A 49 -1.36 -3.20 26.20
C PHE A 49 -1.75 -1.95 25.41
N LYS A 50 -3.06 -1.71 25.18
CA LYS A 50 -3.56 -0.60 24.36
C LYS A 50 -2.95 0.78 24.72
N PRO A 51 -2.84 1.22 26.00
CA PRO A 51 -2.23 2.51 26.32
C PRO A 51 -0.74 2.60 25.98
N ARG A 52 0.02 1.53 26.22
CA ARG A 52 1.45 1.46 25.87
C ARG A 52 1.65 1.46 24.36
N MET A 53 0.77 0.78 23.64
CA MET A 53 0.79 0.75 22.18
C MET A 53 0.48 2.12 21.58
N LYS A 54 -0.47 2.88 22.14
CA LYS A 54 -0.75 4.27 21.72
C LYS A 54 0.51 5.13 21.78
N GLU A 55 1.20 5.10 22.92
CA GLU A 55 2.44 5.86 23.13
C GLU A 55 3.56 5.40 22.19
N MET A 56 3.73 4.08 22.02
CA MET A 56 4.78 3.52 21.17
C MET A 56 4.57 3.81 19.68
N LEU A 57 3.32 3.77 19.20
CA LEU A 57 3.00 4.00 17.79
C LEU A 57 3.05 5.48 17.41
N GLY A 58 2.79 6.38 18.36
CA GLY A 58 2.76 7.83 18.10
C GLY A 58 1.71 8.26 17.07
N MET A 59 0.66 7.45 16.88
CA MET A 59 -0.43 7.73 15.93
C MET A 59 -1.64 8.31 16.66
N ASP A 60 -2.01 9.54 16.31
CA ASP A 60 -3.18 10.21 16.89
C ASP A 60 -4.48 9.78 16.21
N TYR A 61 -4.46 9.62 14.87
CA TYR A 61 -5.63 9.36 14.05
C TYR A 61 -5.41 8.29 12.99
N TYR A 62 -6.51 7.61 12.66
CA TYR A 62 -6.63 6.58 11.62
C TYR A 62 -7.73 6.96 10.66
N TYR A 63 -7.79 6.32 9.51
CA TYR A 63 -8.88 6.45 8.56
C TYR A 63 -9.36 5.06 8.16
N TYR A 64 -10.68 4.86 8.16
CA TYR A 64 -11.29 3.57 7.85
C TYR A 64 -12.45 3.76 6.87
N ALA A 65 -12.48 2.92 5.84
CA ALA A 65 -13.58 2.80 4.89
C ALA A 65 -14.71 1.94 5.48
N ILE A 66 -15.12 2.25 6.72
CA ILE A 66 -16.11 1.53 7.51
C ILE A 66 -17.03 2.55 8.18
N ASP A 67 -18.34 2.35 8.08
CA ASP A 67 -19.33 3.10 8.84
C ASP A 67 -19.29 2.63 10.31
N PRO A 68 -19.07 3.50 11.32
CA PRO A 68 -18.91 3.06 12.71
C PRO A 68 -20.20 2.52 13.35
N GLU A 69 -21.38 2.82 12.80
CA GLU A 69 -22.67 2.39 13.35
C GLU A 69 -23.13 1.07 12.71
N THR A 70 -23.13 1.01 11.38
CA THR A 70 -23.56 -0.19 10.63
C THR A 70 -22.42 -1.20 10.48
N ARG A 71 -21.17 -0.73 10.54
CA ARG A 71 -19.94 -1.48 10.22
C ARG A 71 -19.94 -2.00 8.78
N GLU A 72 -20.72 -1.40 7.89
CA GLU A 72 -20.65 -1.67 6.46
C GLU A 72 -19.46 -0.94 5.83
N THR A 73 -18.96 -1.51 4.74
CA THR A 73 -17.84 -0.93 3.97
C THR A 73 -18.34 0.27 3.17
N THR A 74 -17.67 1.43 3.32
CA THR A 74 -18.10 2.70 2.70
C THR A 74 -17.37 3.01 1.39
N GLU A 75 -16.19 2.42 1.18
CA GLU A 75 -15.36 2.61 -0.02
C GLU A 75 -14.77 1.28 -0.47
N SER A 76 -14.39 1.19 -1.73
CA SER A 76 -13.64 0.05 -2.29
C SER A 76 -12.17 0.43 -2.55
N ILE A 77 -11.31 -0.56 -2.82
CA ILE A 77 -9.91 -0.30 -3.16
C ILE A 77 -9.85 0.53 -4.45
N VAL A 78 -10.75 0.24 -5.39
CA VAL A 78 -10.90 1.01 -6.62
C VAL A 78 -11.37 2.44 -6.33
N SER A 79 -12.43 2.64 -5.55
CA SER A 79 -12.97 3.99 -5.33
C SER A 79 -11.97 4.92 -4.62
N LEU A 80 -11.23 4.39 -3.62
CA LEU A 80 -10.13 5.12 -2.98
C LEU A 80 -9.05 5.51 -3.99
N GLY A 81 -8.60 4.55 -4.80
CA GLY A 81 -7.59 4.74 -5.83
C GLY A 81 -8.01 5.77 -6.88
N THR A 82 -9.23 5.65 -7.40
CA THR A 82 -9.83 6.57 -8.37
C THR A 82 -9.90 7.99 -7.82
N LYS A 83 -10.29 8.19 -6.56
CA LYS A 83 -10.35 9.52 -5.94
C LYS A 83 -8.97 10.16 -5.79
N ALA A 84 -7.97 9.37 -5.38
CA ALA A 84 -6.59 9.84 -5.35
C ALA A 84 -6.07 10.17 -6.76
N ALA A 85 -6.35 9.33 -7.76
CA ALA A 85 -5.98 9.55 -9.15
C ALA A 85 -6.62 10.81 -9.74
N ARG A 86 -7.92 11.03 -9.52
CA ARG A 86 -8.62 12.26 -9.96
C ARG A 86 -7.97 13.52 -9.39
N ARG A 87 -7.58 13.51 -8.12
CA ARG A 87 -6.85 14.63 -7.48
C ARG A 87 -5.47 14.85 -8.12
N ALA A 88 -4.77 13.77 -8.50
CA ALA A 88 -3.49 13.88 -9.20
C ALA A 88 -3.67 14.45 -10.61
N ILE A 89 -4.66 13.96 -11.36
CA ILE A 89 -5.01 14.42 -12.72
C ILE A 89 -5.36 15.90 -12.71
N GLU A 90 -6.26 16.32 -11.81
CA GLU A 90 -6.67 17.72 -11.64
C GLU A 90 -5.48 18.63 -11.34
N LYS A 91 -4.59 18.23 -10.42
CA LYS A 91 -3.39 19.01 -10.08
C LYS A 91 -2.35 19.03 -11.20
N ALA A 92 -2.25 17.98 -11.99
CA ALA A 92 -1.37 17.93 -13.16
C ALA A 92 -1.90 18.80 -14.30
N GLY A 93 -3.20 19.13 -14.30
CA GLY A 93 -3.83 19.92 -15.37
C GLY A 93 -3.90 19.18 -16.71
N ILE A 94 -4.00 17.85 -16.66
CA ILE A 94 -4.14 16.99 -17.85
C ILE A 94 -5.53 16.35 -17.90
N GLU A 95 -5.92 15.86 -19.06
CA GLU A 95 -7.14 15.09 -19.23
C GLU A 95 -6.89 13.59 -18.95
N PRO A 96 -7.89 12.82 -18.48
CA PRO A 96 -7.73 11.38 -18.30
C PRO A 96 -7.23 10.65 -19.56
N GLY A 97 -7.63 11.11 -20.75
CA GLY A 97 -7.22 10.54 -22.03
C GLY A 97 -5.74 10.74 -22.38
N ASP A 98 -5.01 11.61 -21.66
CA ASP A 98 -3.58 11.81 -21.85
C ASP A 98 -2.73 10.70 -21.19
N ILE A 99 -3.33 9.90 -20.30
CA ILE A 99 -2.68 8.78 -19.61
C ILE A 99 -2.65 7.56 -20.53
N ASP A 100 -1.46 7.12 -20.91
CA ASP A 100 -1.24 5.96 -21.77
C ASP A 100 -0.70 4.73 -21.02
N LEU A 101 -0.40 4.85 -19.72
CA LEU A 101 -0.07 3.74 -18.83
C LEU A 101 -0.68 3.92 -17.43
N ILE A 102 -1.31 2.88 -16.89
CA ILE A 102 -1.72 2.80 -15.48
C ILE A 102 -0.92 1.70 -14.79
N VAL A 103 -0.28 2.03 -13.66
CA VAL A 103 0.39 1.04 -12.81
C VAL A 103 -0.22 1.08 -11.42
N PHE A 104 -1.04 0.07 -11.09
CA PHE A 104 -1.56 -0.11 -9.75
C PHE A 104 -0.55 -0.88 -8.88
N GLY A 105 -0.29 -0.41 -7.66
CA GLY A 105 0.51 -1.11 -6.67
C GLY A 105 -0.17 -1.16 -5.32
N GLY A 106 -0.50 -2.36 -4.82
CA GLY A 106 -1.21 -2.52 -3.56
C GLY A 106 -0.82 -3.76 -2.77
N ALA A 107 -1.13 -3.73 -1.47
CA ALA A 107 -1.10 -4.90 -0.59
C ALA A 107 -2.37 -5.76 -0.72
N LEU A 108 -3.46 -5.15 -1.16
CA LEU A 108 -4.73 -5.81 -1.41
C LEU A 108 -5.21 -5.41 -2.81
N MET A 109 -5.97 -6.31 -3.43
CA MET A 109 -6.61 -6.11 -4.71
C MET A 109 -8.13 -6.02 -4.52
N GLU A 110 -8.80 -5.26 -5.37
CA GLU A 110 -10.27 -5.12 -5.30
C GLU A 110 -10.98 -6.46 -5.45
N ARG A 111 -10.47 -7.29 -6.37
CA ARG A 111 -10.87 -8.69 -6.51
C ARG A 111 -9.64 -9.54 -6.21
N LEU A 112 -9.79 -10.48 -5.28
CA LEU A 112 -8.70 -11.35 -4.86
C LEU A 112 -8.27 -12.35 -5.95
N ILE A 113 -9.15 -12.61 -6.93
CA ILE A 113 -8.90 -13.58 -8.02
C ILE A 113 -8.81 -12.85 -9.36
N CYS A 114 -9.91 -12.23 -9.80
CA CYS A 114 -9.97 -11.49 -11.07
C CYS A 114 -11.19 -10.55 -11.14
N PRO A 115 -11.15 -9.50 -11.97
CA PRO A 115 -9.97 -8.98 -12.69
C PRO A 115 -8.96 -8.27 -11.77
N PRO A 116 -7.77 -7.90 -12.29
CA PRO A 116 -6.85 -6.99 -11.59
C PRO A 116 -7.49 -5.63 -11.28
N THR A 117 -6.90 -4.88 -10.35
CA THR A 117 -7.44 -3.60 -9.89
C THR A 117 -7.27 -2.46 -10.90
N ALA A 118 -6.13 -2.40 -11.62
CA ALA A 118 -5.84 -1.33 -12.58
C ALA A 118 -6.93 -1.11 -13.66
N PRO A 119 -7.45 -2.14 -14.36
CA PRO A 119 -8.51 -1.93 -15.36
C PRO A 119 -9.83 -1.44 -14.75
N MET A 120 -10.09 -1.70 -13.47
CA MET A 120 -11.28 -1.17 -12.79
C MET A 120 -11.14 0.34 -12.55
N ILE A 121 -9.95 0.78 -12.11
CA ILE A 121 -9.65 2.22 -11.97
C ILE A 121 -9.68 2.91 -13.34
N GLN A 122 -9.12 2.28 -14.37
CA GLN A 122 -9.17 2.78 -15.75
C GLN A 122 -10.62 3.08 -16.18
N ALA A 123 -11.52 2.12 -15.97
CA ALA A 123 -12.93 2.27 -16.30
C ALA A 123 -13.60 3.40 -15.50
N GLU A 124 -13.32 3.50 -14.20
CA GLU A 124 -13.87 4.58 -13.36
C GLU A 124 -13.35 5.97 -13.72
N LEU A 125 -12.12 6.07 -14.23
CA LEU A 125 -11.54 7.32 -14.72
C LEU A 125 -12.03 7.72 -16.12
N GLY A 126 -12.69 6.80 -16.84
CA GLY A 126 -13.16 7.03 -18.21
C GLY A 126 -12.03 7.00 -19.25
N ILE A 127 -10.93 6.29 -18.97
CA ILE A 127 -9.78 6.20 -19.87
C ILE A 127 -10.05 5.10 -20.90
N GLU A 128 -10.31 5.48 -22.15
CA GLU A 128 -10.72 4.54 -23.19
C GLU A 128 -9.64 3.51 -23.55
N ARG A 129 -8.37 3.93 -23.56
CA ARG A 129 -7.24 3.09 -23.96
C ARG A 129 -5.95 3.50 -23.27
N CYS A 130 -5.36 2.59 -22.51
CA CYS A 130 -4.00 2.70 -21.97
C CYS A 130 -3.39 1.31 -21.79
N GLY A 131 -2.08 1.22 -21.55
CA GLY A 131 -1.49 0.04 -20.93
C GLY A 131 -1.90 -0.06 -19.46
N GLU A 132 -1.98 -1.26 -18.91
CA GLU A 132 -2.25 -1.46 -17.48
C GLU A 132 -1.35 -2.53 -16.88
N VAL A 133 -0.93 -2.31 -15.63
CA VAL A 133 -0.17 -3.28 -14.84
C VAL A 133 -0.68 -3.21 -13.40
N SER A 134 -0.95 -4.36 -12.79
CA SER A 134 -1.26 -4.47 -11.36
C SER A 134 -0.19 -5.26 -10.62
N ILE A 135 0.41 -4.64 -9.60
CA ILE A 135 1.50 -5.21 -8.79
C ILE A 135 0.99 -5.48 -7.38
N HIS A 136 0.95 -6.76 -7.01
CA HIS A 136 0.69 -7.19 -5.64
C HIS A 136 2.01 -7.34 -4.88
N SER A 137 2.32 -6.41 -3.97
CA SER A 137 3.62 -6.44 -3.25
C SER A 137 3.63 -5.68 -1.92
N ASN A 138 2.57 -5.83 -1.12
CA ASN A 138 2.46 -5.25 0.24
C ASN A 138 2.90 -3.77 0.28
N CYS A 139 3.64 -3.35 1.30
CA CYS A 139 4.12 -1.99 1.51
C CYS A 139 5.13 -1.51 0.44
N THR A 140 5.71 -2.42 -0.36
CA THR A 140 6.71 -2.07 -1.38
C THR A 140 6.10 -1.90 -2.78
N ALA A 141 4.79 -2.14 -2.92
CA ALA A 141 4.14 -2.16 -4.22
C ALA A 141 4.24 -0.82 -4.97
N THR A 142 4.14 0.31 -4.26
CA THR A 142 4.24 1.65 -4.88
C THR A 142 5.61 1.90 -5.49
N TYR A 143 6.70 1.50 -4.83
CA TYR A 143 8.06 1.67 -5.37
C TYR A 143 8.30 0.78 -6.60
N LYS A 144 7.76 -0.45 -6.59
CA LYS A 144 7.78 -1.33 -7.77
C LYS A 144 6.95 -0.77 -8.93
N ALA A 145 5.78 -0.20 -8.62
CA ALA A 145 4.94 0.46 -9.60
C ALA A 145 5.65 1.67 -10.21
N MET A 146 6.35 2.44 -9.39
CA MET A 146 7.17 3.58 -9.80
C MET A 146 8.32 3.16 -10.71
N GLN A 147 9.05 2.09 -10.39
CA GLN A 147 10.11 1.56 -11.27
C GLN A 147 9.56 1.14 -12.64
N VAL A 148 8.45 0.38 -12.67
CA VAL A 148 7.84 -0.05 -13.93
C VAL A 148 7.41 1.16 -14.78
N ALA A 149 6.75 2.15 -14.18
CA ALA A 149 6.34 3.37 -14.89
C ALA A 149 7.55 4.19 -15.37
N TYR A 150 8.54 4.39 -14.50
CA TYR A 150 9.77 5.14 -14.79
C TYR A 150 10.51 4.54 -15.99
N ASP A 151 10.79 3.23 -15.97
CA ASP A 151 11.51 2.56 -17.04
C ASP A 151 10.72 2.59 -18.35
N ALA A 152 9.40 2.41 -18.28
CA ALA A 152 8.56 2.38 -19.47
C ALA A 152 8.49 3.76 -20.16
N ILE A 153 8.43 4.85 -19.39
CA ILE A 153 8.51 6.22 -19.92
C ILE A 153 9.91 6.54 -20.44
N ARG A 154 10.93 6.25 -19.62
CA ARG A 154 12.33 6.57 -19.93
C ARG A 154 12.83 5.88 -21.21
N LEU A 155 12.35 4.66 -21.48
CA LEU A 155 12.61 3.92 -22.71
C LEU A 155 11.71 4.32 -23.89
N GLY A 156 10.81 5.29 -23.71
CA GLY A 156 9.92 5.81 -24.76
C GLY A 156 8.78 4.86 -25.16
N ARG A 157 8.38 3.93 -24.29
CA ARG A 157 7.22 3.05 -24.55
C ARG A 157 5.88 3.74 -24.28
N TYR A 158 5.88 4.67 -23.35
CA TYR A 158 4.73 5.46 -22.91
C TYR A 158 5.18 6.90 -22.64
N GLU A 159 4.26 7.86 -22.74
CA GLU A 159 4.51 9.26 -22.47
C GLU A 159 4.04 9.67 -21.07
N THR A 160 2.88 9.19 -20.60
CA THR A 160 2.26 9.62 -19.35
C THR A 160 1.73 8.43 -18.55
N ALA A 161 2.36 8.14 -17.41
CA ALA A 161 1.96 7.06 -16.52
C ALA A 161 1.25 7.58 -15.27
N LEU A 162 0.11 7.00 -14.95
CA LEU A 162 -0.58 7.14 -13.68
C LEU A 162 -0.22 5.95 -12.78
N ILE A 163 0.45 6.22 -11.67
CA ILE A 163 0.70 5.25 -10.61
C ILE A 163 -0.39 5.42 -9.56
N VAL A 164 -1.06 4.34 -9.17
CA VAL A 164 -2.07 4.36 -8.10
C VAL A 164 -1.73 3.31 -7.05
N SER A 165 -1.84 3.69 -5.79
CA SER A 165 -1.74 2.77 -4.66
C SER A 165 -2.90 3.02 -3.73
N SER A 166 -3.70 1.99 -3.49
CA SER A 166 -4.76 2.03 -2.48
C SER A 166 -4.68 0.80 -1.60
N THR A 167 -5.01 1.00 -0.33
CA THR A 167 -4.94 -0.03 0.70
C THR A 167 -6.16 0.11 1.60
N MET A 168 -6.76 -1.04 1.93
CA MET A 168 -7.91 -1.11 2.83
C MET A 168 -7.77 -2.28 3.82
N PRO A 169 -6.68 -2.31 4.61
CA PRO A 169 -6.38 -3.41 5.52
C PRO A 169 -7.38 -3.53 6.67
N SER A 170 -8.20 -2.50 6.94
CA SER A 170 -9.28 -2.58 7.93
C SER A 170 -10.22 -3.76 7.67
N GLN A 171 -10.45 -4.10 6.39
CA GLN A 171 -11.25 -5.25 5.98
C GLN A 171 -10.61 -6.60 6.33
N LEU A 172 -9.38 -6.66 6.84
CA LEU A 172 -8.81 -7.89 7.38
C LEU A 172 -9.02 -8.04 8.89
N PHE A 173 -9.36 -6.94 9.58
CA PHE A 173 -9.32 -6.83 11.05
C PHE A 173 -10.69 -6.69 11.72
N ARG A 174 -11.76 -6.91 10.97
CA ARG A 174 -13.12 -6.75 11.47
C ARG A 174 -13.54 -7.92 12.34
N LYS A 175 -14.22 -7.64 13.45
CA LYS A 175 -14.64 -8.69 14.40
C LYS A 175 -15.55 -9.76 13.77
N GLU A 176 -16.26 -9.45 12.68
CA GLU A 176 -17.15 -10.41 12.00
C GLU A 176 -16.43 -11.69 11.59
N TYR A 177 -15.12 -11.62 11.33
CA TYR A 177 -14.32 -12.77 10.90
C TYR A 177 -12.91 -12.82 11.50
N TYR A 178 -12.52 -11.83 12.29
CA TYR A 178 -11.23 -11.74 12.99
C TYR A 178 -11.43 -11.81 14.52
N ASN A 179 -12.25 -12.72 15.02
CA ASN A 179 -12.62 -12.78 16.45
C ASN A 179 -12.63 -14.21 17.01
N GLN A 180 -12.24 -15.21 16.23
CA GLN A 180 -12.29 -16.61 16.69
C GLN A 180 -11.41 -16.81 17.94
N LYS A 181 -11.70 -17.89 18.68
CA LYS A 181 -10.90 -18.37 19.83
C LYS A 181 -9.42 -18.65 19.53
N LYS A 182 -9.00 -18.56 18.27
CA LYS A 182 -7.61 -18.75 17.80
C LYS A 182 -6.82 -17.46 17.67
N VAL A 183 -7.46 -16.29 17.84
CA VAL A 183 -6.78 -15.00 17.78
C VAL A 183 -5.66 -14.95 18.82
N THR A 184 -4.47 -14.54 18.37
CA THR A 184 -3.31 -14.34 19.23
C THR A 184 -3.19 -12.87 19.66
N LEU A 185 -2.34 -12.60 20.66
CA LEU A 185 -2.08 -11.23 21.09
C LEU A 185 -1.45 -10.40 19.96
N GLU A 186 -0.50 -10.96 19.21
CA GLU A 186 0.17 -10.28 18.10
C GLU A 186 -0.83 -9.89 17.00
N GLN A 187 -1.73 -10.82 16.66
CA GLN A 187 -2.86 -10.60 15.75
C GLN A 187 -3.77 -9.45 16.23
N GLY A 188 -4.16 -9.46 17.51
CA GLY A 188 -4.97 -8.39 18.09
C GLY A 188 -4.28 -7.02 18.07
N ILE A 189 -2.98 -6.99 18.34
CA ILE A 189 -2.17 -5.75 18.36
C ILE A 189 -1.99 -5.17 16.96
N LEU A 190 -1.87 -6.01 15.92
CA LEU A 190 -1.69 -5.56 14.52
C LEU A 190 -2.83 -4.68 14.01
N ARG A 191 -4.02 -4.83 14.58
CA ARG A 191 -5.20 -4.02 14.26
C ARG A 191 -4.96 -2.52 14.49
N TRP A 192 -4.00 -2.18 15.35
CA TRP A 192 -3.64 -0.80 15.67
C TRP A 192 -2.49 -0.24 14.81
N PHE A 193 -1.90 -1.03 13.91
CA PHE A 193 -0.79 -0.55 13.04
C PHE A 193 -1.28 -0.03 11.69
N LEU A 194 -2.46 -0.46 11.25
CA LEU A 194 -2.86 -0.37 9.85
C LEU A 194 -4.16 0.41 9.71
N CYS A 195 -4.21 1.27 8.68
CA CYS A 195 -5.36 2.08 8.31
C CYS A 195 -5.58 2.05 6.79
N ASP A 196 -6.69 2.62 6.35
CA ASP A 196 -7.09 2.67 4.95
C ASP A 196 -6.68 4.00 4.30
N GLY A 197 -6.45 3.97 3.00
CA GLY A 197 -6.14 5.18 2.24
C GLY A 197 -5.63 4.89 0.83
N ALA A 198 -5.46 5.95 0.05
CA ALA A 198 -4.90 5.87 -1.29
C ALA A 198 -4.01 7.07 -1.62
N GLY A 199 -3.04 6.81 -2.50
CA GLY A 199 -2.19 7.79 -3.14
C GLY A 199 -2.11 7.54 -4.65
N ALA A 200 -1.83 8.59 -5.40
CA ALA A 200 -1.59 8.54 -6.83
C ALA A 200 -0.48 9.51 -7.22
N MET A 201 0.24 9.19 -8.29
CA MET A 201 1.32 9.99 -8.85
C MET A 201 1.24 9.95 -10.37
N ILE A 202 1.48 11.08 -11.02
CA ILE A 202 1.58 11.15 -12.48
C ILE A 202 3.02 11.43 -12.86
N LEU A 203 3.58 10.53 -13.67
CA LEU A 203 4.89 10.67 -14.29
C LEU A 203 4.71 10.94 -15.79
N GLN A 204 5.52 11.84 -16.33
CA GLN A 204 5.50 12.17 -17.75
C GLN A 204 6.91 12.27 -18.32
N ALA A 205 7.05 11.84 -19.57
CA ALA A 205 8.23 12.09 -20.38
C ALA A 205 8.47 13.60 -20.54
N ASP A 206 9.73 14.01 -20.40
CA ASP A 206 10.14 15.40 -20.55
C ASP A 206 11.52 15.46 -21.25
N ASP A 207 11.87 16.62 -21.78
CA ASP A 207 13.19 16.87 -22.38
C ASP A 207 14.28 17.24 -21.36
N GLY A 208 13.90 17.43 -20.08
CA GLY A 208 14.82 17.71 -18.99
C GLY A 208 15.20 19.19 -18.89
N HIS A 209 14.56 20.08 -19.64
CA HIS A 209 14.86 21.51 -19.65
C HIS A 209 13.90 22.35 -18.80
N HIS A 210 12.86 21.74 -18.23
CA HIS A 210 11.87 22.42 -17.41
C HIS A 210 12.18 22.32 -15.91
N GLU A 211 11.74 23.31 -15.13
CA GLU A 211 11.78 23.19 -13.67
C GLU A 211 10.75 22.16 -13.17
N GLY A 212 11.11 21.40 -12.12
CA GLY A 212 10.21 20.46 -11.47
C GLY A 212 10.93 19.34 -10.72
N ILE A 213 10.16 18.34 -10.28
CA ILE A 213 10.68 17.15 -9.61
C ILE A 213 10.86 16.04 -10.65
N TYR A 214 12.08 15.55 -10.77
CA TYR A 214 12.43 14.48 -11.71
C TYR A 214 12.80 13.22 -10.95
N LEU A 215 12.37 12.07 -11.48
CA LEU A 215 12.89 10.78 -11.03
C LEU A 215 14.26 10.57 -11.67
N MET A 216 15.31 10.59 -10.86
CA MET A 216 16.68 10.38 -11.33
C MET A 216 17.01 8.91 -11.53
N GLY A 217 16.35 8.02 -10.79
CA GLY A 217 16.52 6.58 -10.87
C GLY A 217 15.61 5.86 -9.88
N THR A 218 15.58 4.53 -9.97
CA THR A 218 14.87 3.67 -9.03
C THR A 218 15.76 2.49 -8.64
N TYR A 219 15.66 2.04 -7.39
CA TYR A 219 16.41 0.90 -6.87
C TYR A 219 15.49 -0.03 -6.11
N ILE A 220 15.49 -1.30 -6.52
CA ILE A 220 14.68 -2.33 -5.88
C ILE A 220 15.57 -3.55 -5.67
N GLU A 221 15.65 -3.96 -4.42
CA GLU A 221 16.40 -5.13 -4.00
C GLU A 221 15.53 -5.98 -3.08
N SER A 222 15.76 -7.29 -3.08
CA SER A 222 15.16 -8.22 -2.13
C SER A 222 16.25 -9.12 -1.56
N VAL A 223 16.32 -9.20 -0.24
CA VAL A 223 17.29 -10.01 0.51
C VAL A 223 16.65 -11.28 1.08
N GLY A 224 15.84 -11.98 0.26
CA GLY A 224 14.93 -13.03 0.74
C GLY A 224 15.57 -14.38 1.10
N THR A 225 16.81 -14.65 0.74
CA THR A 225 17.40 -16.01 0.88
C THR A 225 17.73 -16.42 2.32
N HIS A 226 17.77 -15.47 3.26
CA HIS A 226 18.21 -15.72 4.64
C HIS A 226 17.12 -15.50 5.69
N TYR A 227 15.92 -15.09 5.28
CA TYR A 227 14.83 -14.74 6.19
C TYR A 227 13.57 -15.52 5.86
N GLU A 228 12.94 -16.04 6.90
CA GLU A 228 11.56 -16.51 6.81
C GLU A 228 10.60 -15.32 6.67
N PRO A 229 9.40 -15.49 6.09
CA PRO A 229 8.39 -14.45 6.05
C PRO A 229 8.01 -14.02 7.48
N HIS A 230 8.37 -12.79 7.86
CA HIS A 230 8.02 -12.26 9.18
C HIS A 230 6.64 -11.60 9.24
N MET A 231 6.00 -11.36 8.09
CA MET A 231 4.61 -10.91 7.99
C MET A 231 3.91 -11.77 6.94
N TYR A 232 2.85 -12.48 7.32
CA TYR A 232 2.23 -13.49 6.46
C TYR A 232 0.80 -13.85 6.87
N THR A 233 0.07 -14.44 5.95
CA THR A 233 -1.15 -15.22 6.20
C THR A 233 -0.86 -16.68 5.86
N GLU A 234 -1.53 -17.62 6.52
CA GLU A 234 -1.44 -19.04 6.16
C GLU A 234 -2.41 -19.41 5.02
N PHE A 235 -3.31 -18.49 4.67
CA PHE A 235 -4.26 -18.67 3.59
C PHE A 235 -3.57 -18.60 2.23
N ALA A 236 -3.26 -19.78 1.67
CA ALA A 236 -2.57 -19.95 0.41
C ALA A 236 -3.53 -20.29 -0.75
N ALA A 237 -3.18 -19.86 -1.96
CA ALA A 237 -3.92 -20.22 -3.18
C ALA A 237 -3.99 -21.74 -3.43
N SER A 238 -3.01 -22.51 -2.93
CA SER A 238 -3.00 -23.98 -3.00
C SER A 238 -4.03 -24.64 -2.08
N ASN A 239 -4.61 -23.90 -1.13
CA ASN A 239 -5.73 -24.35 -0.29
C ASN A 239 -6.82 -23.27 -0.27
N ILE A 240 -7.62 -23.19 -1.34
CA ILE A 240 -8.63 -22.14 -1.49
C ILE A 240 -9.90 -22.36 -0.66
N ASN A 241 -10.03 -23.48 0.07
CA ASN A 241 -11.24 -23.79 0.84
C ASN A 241 -11.50 -22.71 1.90
N LEU A 242 -12.44 -21.81 1.62
CA LEU A 242 -12.71 -20.64 2.44
C LEU A 242 -13.16 -21.02 3.84
N LEU A 243 -14.02 -22.04 3.96
CA LEU A 243 -14.55 -22.48 5.24
C LEU A 243 -13.44 -23.07 6.12
N ASP A 244 -12.61 -23.97 5.56
CA ASP A 244 -11.48 -24.54 6.28
C ASP A 244 -10.47 -23.47 6.72
N ASN A 245 -10.13 -22.51 5.83
CA ASN A 245 -9.24 -21.42 6.21
C ASN A 245 -9.82 -20.53 7.32
N TYR A 246 -11.12 -20.24 7.26
CA TYR A 246 -11.83 -19.46 8.29
C TYR A 246 -11.85 -20.19 9.64
N GLU A 247 -12.28 -21.45 9.67
CA GLU A 247 -12.33 -22.27 10.89
C GLU A 247 -10.93 -22.51 11.47
N ALA A 248 -9.93 -22.60 10.61
CA ALA A 248 -8.54 -22.72 11.00
C ALA A 248 -7.91 -21.39 11.49
N GLY A 249 -8.47 -20.23 11.13
CA GLY A 249 -7.91 -18.91 11.41
C GLY A 249 -6.75 -18.51 10.48
N ARG A 250 -6.59 -19.19 9.33
CA ARG A 250 -5.44 -19.03 8.41
C ARG A 250 -5.45 -17.72 7.64
N HIS A 251 -6.62 -17.08 7.54
CA HIS A 251 -6.79 -15.75 6.96
C HIS A 251 -6.29 -14.62 7.87
N HIS A 252 -5.95 -14.90 9.13
CA HIS A 252 -5.42 -13.89 10.03
C HIS A 252 -4.04 -13.43 9.58
N LEU A 253 -3.84 -12.11 9.54
CA LEU A 253 -2.53 -11.53 9.32
C LEU A 253 -1.65 -11.72 10.56
N ASN A 254 -0.49 -12.30 10.37
CA ASN A 254 0.53 -12.51 11.39
C ASN A 254 1.72 -11.59 11.13
N GLN A 255 2.37 -11.16 12.21
CA GLN A 255 3.64 -10.45 12.15
C GLN A 255 4.49 -10.77 13.37
N ASP A 256 5.69 -11.32 13.16
CA ASP A 256 6.68 -11.51 14.21
C ASP A 256 7.41 -10.19 14.47
N LEU A 257 6.84 -9.35 15.33
CA LEU A 257 7.35 -8.02 15.64
C LEU A 257 8.80 -8.05 16.15
N ARG A 258 9.19 -9.11 16.86
CA ARG A 258 10.55 -9.24 17.42
C ARG A 258 11.57 -9.50 16.32
N LYS A 259 11.27 -10.43 15.40
CA LYS A 259 12.16 -10.70 14.26
C LYS A 259 12.23 -9.50 13.32
N VAL A 260 11.11 -8.83 13.04
CA VAL A 260 11.09 -7.60 12.24
C VAL A 260 11.98 -6.52 12.88
N ALA A 261 11.82 -6.27 14.18
CA ALA A 261 12.64 -5.29 14.88
C ALA A 261 14.14 -5.64 14.89
N ALA A 262 14.48 -6.93 14.95
CA ALA A 262 15.86 -7.38 14.96
C ALA A 262 16.59 -7.19 13.63
N VAL A 263 15.89 -7.30 12.48
CA VAL A 263 16.53 -7.28 11.15
C VAL A 263 16.20 -6.04 10.32
N GLY A 264 15.11 -5.33 10.62
CA GLY A 264 14.60 -4.24 9.80
C GLY A 264 15.58 -3.08 9.64
N GLY A 265 16.16 -2.60 10.75
CA GLY A 265 17.14 -1.51 10.72
C GLY A 265 18.40 -1.85 9.91
N PRO A 266 19.09 -2.98 10.19
CA PRO A 266 20.24 -3.41 9.40
C PRO A 266 19.94 -3.59 7.91
N ILE A 267 18.84 -4.28 7.55
CA ILE A 267 18.45 -4.49 6.15
C ILE A 267 18.23 -3.15 5.43
N PHE A 268 17.53 -2.23 6.08
CA PHE A 268 17.28 -0.90 5.53
C PHE A 268 18.59 -0.14 5.29
N LEU A 269 19.44 -0.04 6.32
CA LEU A 269 20.71 0.68 6.22
C LEU A 269 21.62 0.10 5.12
N ASP A 270 21.81 -1.22 5.13
CA ASP A 270 22.66 -1.90 4.15
C ASP A 270 22.15 -1.73 2.71
N GLY A 271 20.82 -1.82 2.52
CA GLY A 271 20.16 -1.58 1.24
C GLY A 271 20.31 -0.13 0.77
N SER A 272 20.09 0.84 1.65
CA SER A 272 20.30 2.26 1.37
C SER A 272 21.75 2.56 1.00
N MET A 273 22.74 1.99 1.69
CA MET A 273 24.14 2.17 1.34
C MET A 273 24.50 1.60 -0.04
N ARG A 274 23.96 0.43 -0.41
CA ARG A 274 24.14 -0.15 -1.75
C ARG A 274 23.50 0.73 -2.83
N MET A 275 22.28 1.21 -2.59
CA MET A 275 21.59 2.14 -3.48
C MET A 275 22.41 3.43 -3.67
N MET A 276 22.86 4.06 -2.59
CA MET A 276 23.65 5.29 -2.67
C MET A 276 24.93 5.09 -3.48
N LYS A 277 25.61 3.95 -3.28
CA LYS A 277 26.79 3.59 -4.07
C LYS A 277 26.48 3.41 -5.57
N GLU A 278 25.34 2.82 -5.92
CA GLU A 278 24.92 2.60 -7.31
C GLU A 278 24.69 3.93 -8.04
N PHE A 279 24.14 4.94 -7.35
CA PHE A 279 23.88 6.27 -7.92
C PHE A 279 24.98 7.29 -7.66
N ASP A 280 26.11 6.89 -7.08
CA ASP A 280 27.20 7.78 -6.67
C ASP A 280 26.70 8.95 -5.77
N LEU A 281 25.75 8.67 -4.88
CA LEU A 281 25.14 9.64 -3.98
C LEU A 281 25.84 9.67 -2.62
N THR A 282 25.96 10.88 -2.07
CA THR A 282 26.42 11.13 -0.70
C THR A 282 25.28 11.66 0.17
N THR A 283 25.41 11.52 1.49
CA THR A 283 24.38 12.03 2.43
C THR A 283 24.27 13.55 2.43
N GLU A 284 25.31 14.26 1.98
CA GLU A 284 25.34 15.72 1.89
C GLU A 284 24.46 16.27 0.75
N GLU A 285 24.18 15.43 -0.26
CA GLU A 285 23.31 15.78 -1.38
C GLU A 285 21.82 15.56 -1.07
N ILE A 286 21.51 14.86 0.03
CA ILE A 286 20.14 14.55 0.43
C ILE A 286 19.57 15.71 1.23
N THR A 287 18.64 16.45 0.64
CA THR A 287 17.92 17.53 1.34
C THR A 287 16.74 16.99 2.16
N TYR A 288 16.06 15.95 1.67
CA TYR A 288 14.89 15.33 2.29
C TYR A 288 15.05 13.81 2.30
N PHE A 289 14.81 13.18 3.45
CA PHE A 289 14.83 11.73 3.65
C PHE A 289 13.58 11.30 4.41
#